data_AF-A0A497HF73-F1
#
_entry.id   AF-A0A497HF73-F1
#
_cell.length_a   1.000
_cell.length_b   1.000
_cell.length_c   1.000
_cell.angle_alpha   90.00
_cell.angle_beta   90.00
_cell.angle_gamma   90.00
#
_symmetry.space_group_name_H-M   'P 1'
#
loop_
_entity.id
_entity.type
_entity.pdbx_description
1 polymer ?
#
loop_
_entity_poly.entity_id
_entity_poly.type
_entity_poly.pdbx_seq_one_letter_code
_entity_poly.pdbx_strand_id
1 'polypeptide(L)'
;MNITEIKGIGPKYAKKLKRAGIKTVYDLRKISIKKVAETTGIGEQVLAKWKDEAMNMRLLTDIKGIGDTLRKKLEKIGISTIEDLANADKKIASKLGISEKRFMAWVKEAKKMIVTPKEKKAVVAEDIGPKNAFITIKGKRAEVKIKEKLHENVPVYRGEIVDYAKESRIAVNIDSSGNVKLWFGGKWYENVPFKEETLLGKIKRIFGG
;
A
#
# COMPACT_ATOMS: atom_id res chain seq x y z
N MET A 1 -2.25 -19.18 -8.31
CA MET A 1 -2.40 -17.74 -8.62
C MET A 1 -1.16 -17.19 -9.34
N ASN A 2 -1.34 -16.68 -10.56
CA ASN A 2 -0.28 -16.25 -11.47
C ASN A 2 0.05 -14.76 -11.28
N ILE A 3 1.32 -14.38 -11.41
CA ILE A 3 1.76 -12.96 -11.32
C ILE A 3 1.13 -12.07 -12.39
N THR A 4 0.71 -12.64 -13.53
CA THR A 4 0.06 -11.88 -14.61
C THR A 4 -1.34 -11.38 -14.26
N GLU A 5 -1.93 -11.88 -13.17
CA GLU A 5 -3.21 -11.36 -12.64
C GLU A 5 -3.05 -9.95 -12.04
N ILE A 6 -1.83 -9.52 -11.72
CA ILE A 6 -1.55 -8.19 -11.20
C ILE A 6 -1.46 -7.19 -12.36
N LYS A 7 -2.33 -6.17 -12.31
CA LYS A 7 -2.39 -5.11 -13.32
C LYS A 7 -1.01 -4.45 -13.52
N GLY A 8 -0.55 -4.43 -14.77
CA GLY A 8 0.75 -3.88 -15.16
C GLY A 8 1.87 -4.91 -15.26
N ILE A 9 1.68 -6.16 -14.83
CA ILE A 9 2.61 -7.25 -15.07
C ILE A 9 2.26 -7.95 -16.41
N GLY A 10 2.69 -7.33 -17.51
CA GLY A 10 2.59 -7.95 -18.84
C GLY A 10 3.61 -9.09 -19.06
N PRO A 11 3.52 -9.83 -20.19
CA PRO A 11 4.37 -10.99 -20.48
C PRO A 11 5.87 -10.71 -20.38
N LYS A 12 6.31 -9.51 -20.80
CA LYS A 12 7.70 -9.06 -20.73
C LYS A 12 8.20 -9.02 -19.28
N TYR A 13 7.43 -8.42 -18.37
CA TYR A 13 7.77 -8.33 -16.96
C TYR A 13 7.62 -9.68 -16.26
N ALA A 14 6.58 -10.44 -16.58
CA ALA A 14 6.42 -11.81 -16.07
C ALA A 14 7.62 -12.70 -16.41
N LYS A 15 8.17 -12.61 -17.64
CA LYS A 15 9.38 -13.35 -18.05
C LYS A 15 10.61 -12.94 -17.23
N LYS A 16 10.79 -11.65 -16.96
CA LYS A 16 11.88 -11.14 -16.10
C LYS A 16 11.75 -11.63 -14.66
N LEU A 17 10.57 -11.49 -14.06
CA LEU A 17 10.28 -11.95 -12.71
C LEU A 17 10.48 -13.48 -12.58
N LYS A 18 10.01 -14.25 -13.56
CA LYS A 18 10.18 -15.71 -13.60
C LYS A 18 11.65 -16.13 -13.64
N ARG A 19 12.50 -15.41 -14.38
CA ARG A 19 13.96 -15.63 -14.40
C ARG A 19 14.61 -15.33 -13.04
N ALA A 20 14.08 -14.38 -12.29
CA ALA A 20 14.48 -14.08 -10.91
C ALA A 20 13.83 -15.02 -9.85
N GLY A 21 13.16 -16.10 -10.28
CA GLY A 21 12.54 -17.07 -9.38
C GLY A 21 11.15 -16.68 -8.86
N ILE A 22 10.59 -15.56 -9.30
CA ILE A 22 9.28 -15.04 -8.87
C ILE A 22 8.24 -15.50 -9.88
N LYS A 23 7.46 -16.53 -9.54
CA LYS A 23 6.53 -17.18 -10.48
C LYS A 23 5.07 -16.96 -10.12
N THR A 24 4.80 -16.69 -8.84
CA THR A 24 3.45 -16.59 -8.29
C THR A 24 3.26 -15.30 -7.51
N VAL A 25 2.00 -14.93 -7.28
CA VAL A 25 1.65 -13.82 -6.39
C VAL A 25 2.22 -14.04 -4.98
N TYR A 26 2.30 -15.30 -4.52
CA TYR A 26 2.92 -15.67 -3.24
C TYR A 26 4.41 -15.31 -3.20
N ASP A 27 5.15 -15.57 -4.28
CA ASP A 27 6.56 -15.20 -4.38
C ASP A 27 6.71 -13.68 -4.39
N LEU A 28 5.84 -12.99 -5.12
CA LEU A 28 5.88 -11.54 -5.24
C LEU A 28 5.69 -10.83 -3.89
N ARG A 29 4.86 -11.36 -3.00
CA ARG A 29 4.72 -10.84 -1.62
C ARG A 29 6.00 -10.93 -0.80
N LYS A 30 6.87 -11.89 -1.10
CA LYS A 30 8.09 -12.20 -0.33
C LYS A 30 9.35 -11.53 -0.87
N ILE A 31 9.25 -10.74 -1.94
CA ILE A 31 10.43 -10.16 -2.57
C ILE A 31 11.13 -9.13 -1.69
N SER A 32 12.45 -9.04 -1.85
CA SER A 32 13.24 -7.84 -1.54
C SER A 32 13.24 -6.94 -2.76
N ILE A 33 12.65 -5.75 -2.65
CA ILE A 33 12.48 -4.82 -3.77
C ILE A 33 13.83 -4.48 -4.40
N LYS A 34 14.81 -4.09 -3.59
CA LYS A 34 16.16 -3.73 -4.03
C LYS A 34 16.84 -4.87 -4.81
N LYS A 35 16.87 -6.08 -4.24
CA LYS A 35 17.49 -7.25 -4.89
C LYS A 35 16.81 -7.62 -6.21
N VAL A 36 15.48 -7.51 -6.27
CA VAL A 36 14.74 -7.82 -7.49
C VAL A 36 14.94 -6.74 -8.54
N ALA A 37 15.04 -5.46 -8.14
CA ALA A 37 15.35 -4.37 -9.05
C ALA A 37 16.72 -4.57 -9.69
N GLU A 38 17.75 -4.86 -8.89
CA GLU A 38 19.12 -5.13 -9.36
C GLU A 38 19.17 -6.32 -10.34
N THR A 39 18.47 -7.41 -10.03
CA THR A 39 18.53 -8.64 -10.86
C THR A 39 17.67 -8.58 -12.14
N THR A 40 16.58 -7.80 -12.13
CA THR A 40 15.62 -7.76 -13.26
C THR A 40 15.69 -6.48 -14.09
N GLY A 41 16.33 -5.44 -13.58
CA GLY A 41 16.31 -4.09 -14.13
C GLY A 41 14.90 -3.48 -14.15
N ILE A 42 14.02 -3.88 -13.23
CA ILE A 42 12.69 -3.29 -13.06
C ILE A 42 12.80 -2.23 -11.95
N GLY A 43 12.24 -1.03 -12.18
CA GLY A 43 12.31 0.06 -11.21
C GLY A 43 11.71 -0.32 -9.86
N GLU A 44 12.36 0.10 -8.76
CA GLU A 44 11.93 -0.22 -7.39
C GLU A 44 10.50 0.22 -7.09
N GLN A 45 10.09 1.41 -7.56
CA GLN A 45 8.73 1.92 -7.39
C GLN A 45 7.68 1.03 -8.07
N VAL A 46 8.01 0.47 -9.24
CA VAL A 46 7.11 -0.44 -9.97
C VAL A 46 6.97 -1.76 -9.20
N LEU A 47 8.08 -2.30 -8.70
CA LEU A 47 8.09 -3.51 -7.87
C LEU A 47 7.33 -3.30 -6.56
N ALA A 48 7.48 -2.14 -5.92
CA ALA A 48 6.74 -1.78 -4.71
C ALA A 48 5.23 -1.78 -4.99
N LYS A 49 4.79 -1.11 -6.06
CA LYS A 49 3.38 -1.09 -6.45
C LYS A 49 2.81 -2.49 -6.70
N TRP A 50 3.56 -3.36 -7.38
CA TRP A 50 3.11 -4.73 -7.62
C TRP A 50 3.11 -5.59 -6.37
N LYS A 51 4.09 -5.41 -5.48
CA LYS A 51 4.12 -6.08 -4.18
C LYS A 51 2.92 -5.65 -3.33
N ASP A 52 2.59 -4.35 -3.32
CA ASP A 52 1.43 -3.82 -2.61
C ASP A 52 0.12 -4.36 -3.18
N GLU A 53 -0.01 -4.40 -4.51
CA GLU A 53 -1.17 -5.02 -5.17
C GLU A 53 -1.28 -6.52 -4.81
N ALA A 54 -0.17 -7.25 -4.82
CA ALA A 54 -0.13 -8.65 -4.38
C ALA A 54 -0.59 -8.79 -2.92
N MET A 55 -0.11 -7.94 -2.01
CA MET A 55 -0.54 -7.91 -0.62
C MET A 55 -2.03 -7.56 -0.49
N ASN A 56 -2.59 -6.84 -1.45
CA ASN A 56 -4.01 -6.52 -1.56
C ASN A 56 -4.86 -7.66 -2.17
N MET A 57 -4.28 -8.70 -2.75
CA MET A 57 -5.07 -9.90 -3.13
C MET A 57 -5.47 -10.74 -1.91
N ARG A 58 -6.41 -11.68 -2.06
CA ARG A 58 -6.70 -12.67 -1.01
C ARG A 58 -6.11 -14.00 -1.40
N LEU A 59 -5.27 -14.54 -0.53
CA LEU A 59 -4.60 -15.81 -0.78
C LEU A 59 -4.97 -16.82 0.29
N LEU A 60 -4.99 -18.11 -0.08
CA LEU A 60 -5.18 -19.22 0.87
C LEU A 60 -4.27 -19.10 2.11
N THR A 61 -3.05 -18.59 1.94
CA THR A 61 -2.07 -18.42 3.03
C THR A 61 -2.40 -17.28 3.99
N ASP A 62 -3.40 -16.45 3.69
CA ASP A 62 -3.90 -15.41 4.60
C ASP A 62 -4.79 -16.02 5.70
N ILE A 63 -5.30 -17.25 5.49
CA ILE A 63 -6.07 -17.98 6.50
C ILE A 63 -5.11 -18.63 7.50
N LYS A 64 -5.30 -18.32 8.78
CA LYS A 64 -4.48 -18.87 9.88
C LYS A 64 -4.47 -20.40 9.84
N GLY A 65 -3.27 -20.96 9.82
CA GLY A 65 -3.04 -22.40 9.80
C GLY A 65 -2.91 -23.02 8.40
N ILE A 66 -3.04 -22.23 7.33
CA ILE A 66 -2.72 -22.63 5.95
C ILE A 66 -1.33 -22.09 5.58
N GLY A 67 -0.30 -22.90 5.83
CA GLY A 67 1.06 -22.62 5.35
C GLY A 67 1.28 -23.03 3.89
N ASP A 68 2.48 -22.77 3.36
CA ASP A 68 2.84 -23.07 1.97
C ASP A 68 2.65 -24.54 1.58
N THR A 69 2.93 -25.48 2.50
CA THR A 69 2.76 -26.93 2.28
C THR A 69 1.29 -27.30 2.14
N LEU A 70 0.43 -26.77 3.01
CA LEU A 70 -1.01 -27.01 2.96
C LEU A 70 -1.66 -26.33 1.76
N ARG A 71 -1.25 -25.10 1.43
CA ARG A 71 -1.65 -24.45 0.17
C ARG A 71 -1.34 -25.33 -1.04
N LYS A 72 -0.11 -25.84 -1.17
CA LYS A 72 0.27 -26.72 -2.29
C LYS A 72 -0.57 -28.00 -2.36
N LYS A 73 -0.95 -28.57 -1.20
CA LYS A 73 -1.85 -29.73 -1.15
C LYS A 73 -3.27 -29.36 -1.61
N LEU A 74 -3.80 -28.22 -1.18
CA LEU A 74 -5.09 -27.68 -1.62
C LEU A 74 -5.11 -27.46 -3.14
N GLU A 75 -4.07 -26.83 -3.69
CA GLU A 75 -3.96 -26.57 -5.13
C GLU A 75 -3.97 -27.87 -5.95
N LYS A 76 -3.28 -28.92 -5.48
CA LYS A 76 -3.26 -30.24 -6.14
C LYS A 76 -4.62 -30.94 -6.19
N ILE A 77 -5.54 -30.59 -5.30
CA ILE A 77 -6.90 -31.15 -5.26
C ILE A 77 -7.95 -30.17 -5.82
N GLY A 78 -7.51 -29.13 -6.53
CA GLY A 78 -8.37 -28.18 -7.22
C GLY A 78 -8.82 -26.97 -6.37
N ILE A 79 -8.30 -26.79 -5.15
CA ILE A 79 -8.60 -25.62 -4.31
C ILE A 79 -7.43 -24.64 -4.42
N SER A 80 -7.59 -23.61 -5.24
CA SER A 80 -6.53 -22.65 -5.55
C SER A 80 -6.83 -21.22 -5.10
N THR A 81 -8.10 -20.90 -4.87
CA THR A 81 -8.59 -19.58 -4.48
C THR A 81 -9.36 -19.62 -3.16
N ILE A 82 -9.64 -18.44 -2.58
CA ILE A 82 -10.49 -18.35 -1.39
C ILE A 82 -11.91 -18.79 -1.72
N GLU A 83 -12.36 -18.51 -2.93
CA GLU A 83 -13.66 -18.88 -3.49
C GLU A 83 -13.80 -20.40 -3.61
N ASP A 84 -12.77 -21.08 -4.13
CA ASP A 84 -12.74 -22.55 -4.19
C ASP A 84 -12.85 -23.14 -2.77
N LEU A 85 -12.10 -22.59 -1.81
CA LEU A 85 -12.10 -23.07 -0.44
C LEU A 85 -13.42 -22.81 0.27
N ALA A 86 -14.06 -21.66 0.03
CA ALA A 86 -15.36 -21.32 0.61
C ALA A 86 -16.48 -22.27 0.14
N ASN A 87 -16.34 -22.85 -1.04
CA ASN A 87 -17.28 -23.79 -1.64
C ASN A 87 -16.90 -25.27 -1.44
N ALA A 88 -15.78 -25.55 -0.76
CA ALA A 88 -15.24 -26.90 -0.62
C ALA A 88 -16.03 -27.78 0.37
N ASP A 89 -16.17 -29.06 0.04
CA ASP A 89 -16.81 -30.07 0.90
C ASP A 89 -15.86 -30.54 2.03
N LYS A 90 -16.41 -30.74 3.23
CA LYS A 90 -15.68 -31.18 4.43
C LYS A 90 -14.90 -32.50 4.25
N LYS A 91 -15.34 -33.39 3.36
CA LYS A 91 -14.69 -34.67 3.04
C LYS A 91 -13.25 -34.48 2.56
N ILE A 92 -12.91 -33.30 2.03
CA ILE A 92 -11.55 -32.95 1.62
C ILE A 92 -10.55 -32.96 2.79
N ALA A 93 -11.01 -32.76 4.02
CA ALA A 93 -10.16 -32.78 5.22
C ALA A 93 -9.32 -34.08 5.32
N SER A 94 -9.93 -35.22 4.99
CA SER A 94 -9.27 -36.53 4.96
C SER A 94 -8.08 -36.56 3.99
N LYS A 95 -8.25 -36.06 2.76
CA LYS A 95 -7.19 -35.98 1.73
C LYS A 95 -6.03 -35.08 2.14
N LEU A 96 -6.29 -34.11 3.01
CA LEU A 96 -5.27 -33.18 3.52
C LEU A 96 -4.56 -33.71 4.77
N GLY A 97 -5.08 -34.78 5.40
CA GLY A 97 -4.58 -35.31 6.66
C GLY A 97 -4.88 -34.40 7.85
N ILE A 98 -6.04 -33.75 7.87
CA ILE A 98 -6.48 -32.86 8.96
C ILE A 98 -7.91 -33.21 9.39
N SER A 99 -8.33 -32.73 10.56
CA SER A 99 -9.71 -32.93 11.05
C SER A 99 -10.73 -32.12 10.25
N GLU A 100 -11.95 -32.66 10.09
CA GLU A 100 -13.07 -31.93 9.48
C GLU A 100 -13.32 -30.60 10.21
N LYS A 101 -13.23 -30.60 11.55
CA LYS A 101 -13.38 -29.38 12.36
C LYS A 101 -12.38 -28.28 11.95
N ARG A 102 -11.11 -28.64 11.76
CA ARG A 102 -10.08 -27.68 11.33
C ARG A 102 -10.34 -27.18 9.91
N PHE A 103 -10.70 -28.08 9.00
CA PHE A 103 -11.01 -27.69 7.62
C PHE A 103 -12.23 -26.77 7.54
N MET A 104 -13.30 -27.07 8.27
CA MET A 104 -14.49 -26.24 8.31
C MET A 104 -14.25 -24.86 8.93
N ALA A 105 -13.30 -24.73 9.86
CA ALA A 105 -12.86 -23.42 10.34
C ALA A 105 -12.24 -22.58 9.20
N TRP A 106 -11.45 -23.20 8.31
CA TRP A 106 -10.92 -22.51 7.12
C TRP A 106 -12.00 -22.14 6.11
N VAL A 107 -12.97 -23.03 5.86
CA VAL A 107 -14.13 -22.72 4.99
C VAL A 107 -14.92 -21.54 5.53
N LYS A 108 -15.18 -21.50 6.85
CA LYS A 108 -15.87 -20.38 7.50
C LYS A 108 -15.09 -19.07 7.35
N GLU A 109 -13.78 -19.10 7.58
CA GLU A 109 -12.93 -17.92 7.41
C GLU A 109 -12.90 -17.45 5.94
N ALA A 110 -12.81 -18.38 4.99
CA ALA A 110 -12.86 -18.07 3.56
C ALA A 110 -14.17 -17.37 3.17
N LYS A 111 -15.32 -17.88 3.63
CA LYS A 111 -16.63 -17.24 3.42
C LYS A 111 -16.68 -15.84 4.00
N LYS A 112 -16.16 -15.66 5.21
CA LYS A 112 -16.06 -14.34 5.85
C LYS A 112 -15.19 -13.40 5.03
N MET A 113 -14.03 -13.86 4.56
CA MET A 113 -13.14 -13.07 3.72
C MET A 113 -13.89 -12.59 2.48
N ILE A 114 -14.60 -13.47 1.75
CA ILE A 114 -15.32 -13.12 0.50
C ILE A 114 -16.25 -11.93 0.70
N VAL A 115 -17.08 -11.95 1.76
CA VAL A 115 -18.11 -10.93 2.01
C VAL A 115 -17.59 -9.69 2.73
N THR A 116 -16.47 -9.79 3.45
CA THR A 116 -15.85 -8.62 4.09
C THR A 116 -15.22 -7.80 2.98
N PRO A 117 -15.50 -6.50 2.80
CA PRO A 117 -14.73 -5.69 1.87
C PRO A 117 -13.26 -5.76 2.29
N LYS A 118 -12.35 -6.03 1.36
CA LYS A 118 -10.95 -5.77 1.68
C LYS A 118 -10.86 -4.27 1.79
N GLU A 119 -10.83 -3.76 3.02
CA GLU A 119 -10.36 -2.42 3.27
C GLU A 119 -9.08 -2.31 2.46
N LYS A 120 -9.10 -1.49 1.42
CA LYS A 120 -7.84 -1.03 0.86
C LYS A 120 -7.08 -0.61 2.11
N LYS A 121 -5.83 -1.02 2.25
CA LYS A 121 -4.89 -0.19 2.98
C LYS A 121 -4.79 1.13 2.20
N ALA A 122 -5.87 1.92 2.15
CA ALA A 122 -5.77 3.31 2.49
C ALA A 122 -4.90 3.26 3.74
N VAL A 123 -3.71 3.78 3.58
CA VAL A 123 -2.84 4.08 4.69
C VAL A 123 -3.72 4.89 5.65
N VAL A 124 -4.35 4.23 6.62
CA VAL A 124 -4.74 4.87 7.87
C VAL A 124 -3.42 5.03 8.62
N ALA A 125 -2.50 5.81 8.03
CA ALA A 125 -1.88 6.84 8.85
C ALA A 125 -3.08 7.58 9.41
N GLU A 126 -3.13 7.83 10.72
CA GLU A 126 -4.06 8.85 11.21
C GLU A 126 -4.02 9.99 10.20
N ASP A 127 -5.16 10.31 9.55
CA ASP A 127 -5.17 11.20 8.39
C ASP A 127 -4.32 12.42 8.76
N ILE A 128 -3.28 12.69 7.97
CA ILE A 128 -2.41 13.82 8.25
C ILE A 128 -3.30 15.06 8.26
N GLY A 129 -3.39 15.70 9.42
CA GLY A 129 -4.43 16.65 9.73
C GLY A 129 -4.21 17.32 11.08
N PRO A 130 -5.23 17.98 11.66
CA PRO A 130 -5.06 18.89 12.78
C PRO A 130 -4.40 18.30 14.02
N LYS A 131 -4.59 17.01 14.27
CA LYS A 131 -4.12 16.36 15.49
C LYS A 131 -2.66 15.89 15.42
N ASN A 132 -2.11 15.76 14.22
CA ASN A 132 -0.84 15.06 14.02
C ASN A 132 0.08 15.73 13.00
N ALA A 133 -0.26 16.90 12.46
CA ALA A 133 0.63 17.64 11.61
C ALA A 133 0.46 19.14 11.71
N PHE A 134 1.55 19.85 11.41
CA PHE A 134 1.60 21.30 11.40
C PHE A 134 2.61 21.80 10.37
N ILE A 135 2.27 22.87 9.64
CA ILE A 135 3.11 23.47 8.61
C ILE A 135 3.55 24.87 9.05
N THR A 136 4.85 25.14 9.02
CA THR A 136 5.40 26.49 9.16
C THR A 136 5.99 26.94 7.83
N ILE A 137 5.35 27.92 7.18
CA ILE A 137 5.75 28.45 5.87
C ILE A 137 6.70 29.61 6.06
N LYS A 138 7.89 29.52 5.46
CA LYS A 138 8.98 30.51 5.47
C LYS A 138 9.35 30.87 4.03
N GLY A 139 8.54 31.73 3.40
CA GLY A 139 8.72 32.17 2.02
C GLY A 139 8.51 31.05 0.99
N LYS A 140 9.60 30.56 0.37
CA LYS A 140 9.59 29.47 -0.64
C LYS A 140 9.85 28.08 -0.03
N ARG A 141 10.08 28.01 1.28
CA ARG A 141 10.32 26.78 2.03
C ARG A 141 9.35 26.65 3.18
N ALA A 142 9.21 25.45 3.72
CA ALA A 142 8.43 25.17 4.90
C ALA A 142 9.13 24.15 5.80
N GLU A 143 8.79 24.20 7.07
CA GLU A 143 8.98 23.13 8.03
C GLU A 143 7.64 22.42 8.20
N VAL A 144 7.63 21.09 8.03
CA VAL A 144 6.43 20.28 8.19
C VAL A 144 6.68 19.26 9.28
N LYS A 145 5.94 19.37 10.38
CA LYS A 145 5.92 18.34 11.43
C LYS A 145 4.81 17.35 11.12
N ILE A 146 5.13 16.06 11.06
CA ILE A 146 4.17 14.97 10.89
C ILE A 146 4.44 13.97 12.00
N LYS A 147 3.47 13.80 12.91
CA LYS A 147 3.61 13.09 14.18
C LYS A 147 4.81 13.64 14.96
N GLU A 148 5.82 12.80 15.19
CA GLU A 148 7.05 13.16 15.90
C GLU A 148 8.18 13.60 14.96
N LYS A 149 7.99 13.47 13.64
CA LYS A 149 9.03 13.73 12.65
C LYS A 149 8.95 15.15 12.10
N LEU A 150 10.05 15.87 12.16
CA LEU A 150 10.23 17.17 11.50
C LEU A 150 10.83 16.98 10.10
N HIS A 151 10.22 17.65 9.12
CA HIS A 151 10.72 17.73 7.76
C HIS A 151 11.10 19.19 7.46
N GLU A 152 12.38 19.45 7.29
CA GLU A 152 12.91 20.78 7.01
C GLU A 152 13.06 21.01 5.50
N ASN A 153 13.18 22.28 5.09
CA ASN A 153 13.42 22.69 3.70
C ASN A 153 12.39 22.16 2.69
N VAL A 154 11.15 21.93 3.12
CA VAL A 154 10.06 21.43 2.26
C VAL A 154 9.73 22.51 1.22
N PRO A 155 9.67 22.20 -0.09
CA PRO A 155 9.34 23.19 -1.11
C PRO A 155 7.90 23.68 -0.97
N VAL A 156 7.71 24.99 -1.15
CA VAL A 156 6.39 25.64 -1.17
C VAL A 156 6.09 26.12 -2.60
N TYR A 157 5.03 25.60 -3.19
CA TYR A 157 4.52 26.01 -4.50
C TYR A 157 3.29 26.91 -4.33
N ARG A 158 3.14 27.91 -5.19
CA ARG A 158 1.99 28.82 -5.18
C ARG A 158 1.26 28.78 -6.53
N GLY A 159 -0.06 28.84 -6.50
CA GLY A 159 -0.93 28.72 -7.68
C GLY A 159 -1.52 27.32 -7.83
N GLU A 160 -2.04 27.04 -9.03
CA GLU A 160 -2.69 25.75 -9.34
C GLU A 160 -1.81 24.56 -9.00
N ILE A 161 -2.45 23.45 -8.59
CA ILE A 161 -1.74 22.23 -8.24
C ILE A 161 -1.04 21.71 -9.49
N VAL A 162 0.27 21.64 -9.39
CA VAL A 162 1.16 21.34 -10.50
C VAL A 162 1.84 19.98 -10.27
N ASP A 163 1.95 19.20 -11.34
CA ASP A 163 2.46 17.82 -11.30
C ASP A 163 3.87 17.70 -10.69
N TYR A 164 4.68 18.76 -10.73
CA TYR A 164 6.02 18.80 -10.13
C TYR A 164 6.03 18.50 -8.62
N ALA A 165 4.93 18.81 -7.90
CA ALA A 165 4.82 18.44 -6.49
C ALA A 165 4.80 16.92 -6.27
N LYS A 166 4.32 16.14 -7.27
CA LYS A 166 4.26 14.68 -7.20
C LYS A 166 5.63 14.00 -7.34
N GLU A 167 6.61 14.67 -7.92
CA GLU A 167 7.99 14.20 -8.00
C GLU A 167 8.73 14.34 -6.66
N SER A 168 8.24 15.21 -5.78
CA SER A 168 8.79 15.42 -4.44
C SER A 168 8.22 14.43 -3.42
N ARG A 169 9.06 13.99 -2.47
CA ARG A 169 8.62 13.13 -1.34
C ARG A 169 7.67 13.86 -0.38
N ILE A 170 7.82 15.18 -0.24
CA ILE A 170 7.00 16.08 0.58
C ILE A 170 6.99 17.47 -0.06
N ALA A 171 5.84 18.13 -0.10
CA ALA A 171 5.70 19.50 -0.62
C ALA A 171 4.50 20.22 -0.01
N VAL A 172 4.53 21.56 0.02
CA VAL A 172 3.38 22.40 0.39
C VAL A 172 2.90 23.13 -0.85
N ASN A 173 1.59 23.16 -1.09
CA ASN A 173 0.98 24.00 -2.11
C ASN A 173 0.07 25.03 -1.45
N ILE A 174 0.07 26.24 -1.99
CA ILE A 174 -0.85 27.32 -1.64
C ILE A 174 -1.58 27.69 -2.92
N ASP A 175 -2.87 27.39 -3.00
CA ASP A 175 -3.66 27.69 -4.19
C ASP A 175 -3.94 29.21 -4.34
N SER A 176 -4.55 29.60 -5.46
CA SER A 176 -4.89 31.00 -5.75
C SER A 176 -5.88 31.60 -4.74
N SER A 177 -6.66 30.76 -4.05
CA SER A 177 -7.58 31.14 -2.98
C SER A 177 -6.91 31.21 -1.60
N GLY A 178 -5.61 30.88 -1.53
CA GLY A 178 -4.81 30.88 -0.32
C GLY A 178 -4.95 29.63 0.54
N ASN A 179 -5.63 28.57 0.07
CA ASN A 179 -5.73 27.32 0.81
C ASN A 179 -4.40 26.57 0.76
N VAL A 180 -4.03 25.97 1.89
CA VAL A 180 -2.77 25.25 2.04
C VAL A 180 -3.03 23.74 2.00
N LYS A 181 -2.30 23.04 1.14
CA LYS A 181 -2.32 21.57 1.03
C LYS A 181 -0.92 21.01 1.22
N LEU A 182 -0.85 19.85 1.89
CA LEU A 182 0.39 19.11 2.10
C LEU A 182 0.41 17.87 1.20
N TRP A 183 1.43 17.74 0.36
CA TRP A 183 1.73 16.51 -0.35
C TRP A 183 2.65 15.64 0.50
N PHE A 184 2.24 14.41 0.79
CA PHE A 184 3.06 13.43 1.47
C PHE A 184 2.63 12.01 1.08
N GLY A 185 3.57 11.09 0.96
CA GLY A 185 3.22 9.67 0.74
C GLY A 185 2.36 9.38 -0.51
N GLY A 186 2.41 10.25 -1.53
CA GLY A 186 1.66 10.07 -2.77
C GLY A 186 0.22 10.62 -2.76
N LYS A 187 -0.18 11.38 -1.73
CA LYS A 187 -1.52 11.97 -1.61
C LYS A 187 -1.44 13.44 -1.13
N TRP A 188 -2.43 14.24 -1.52
CA TRP A 188 -2.68 15.57 -0.95
C TRP A 188 -3.53 15.49 0.32
N TYR A 189 -3.10 16.21 1.36
CA TYR A 189 -3.80 16.39 2.61
C TYR A 189 -4.22 17.84 2.74
N GLU A 190 -5.51 18.02 3.00
CA GLU A 190 -6.14 19.32 3.24
C GLU A 190 -6.36 19.49 4.75
N ASN A 191 -6.65 20.72 5.19
CA ASN A 191 -6.94 21.03 6.60
C ASN A 191 -5.80 20.73 7.58
N VAL A 192 -4.54 20.71 7.12
CA VAL A 192 -3.38 20.69 8.02
C VAL A 192 -3.18 22.09 8.57
N PRO A 193 -3.17 22.29 9.91
CA PRO A 193 -2.93 23.58 10.51
C PRO A 193 -1.60 24.16 10.07
N PHE A 194 -1.57 25.47 9.85
CA PHE A 194 -0.37 26.13 9.39
C PHE A 194 -0.21 27.53 9.95
N LYS A 195 1.04 27.98 10.00
CA LYS A 195 1.40 29.39 10.12
C LYS A 195 2.28 29.81 8.96
N GLU A 196 2.14 31.06 8.51
CA GLU A 196 3.02 31.68 7.53
C GLU A 196 3.80 32.82 8.19
N GLU A 197 5.13 32.77 8.13
CA GLU A 197 6.03 33.78 8.68
C GLU A 197 6.48 34.75 7.58
N THR A 198 6.60 36.02 7.93
CA THR A 198 7.18 37.05 7.07
C THR A 198 8.70 37.08 7.19
N LEU A 199 9.38 37.77 6.26
CA LEU A 199 10.83 37.97 6.28
C LEU A 199 11.36 38.64 7.57
N LEU A 200 10.49 39.32 8.33
CA LEU A 200 10.80 39.93 9.63
C LEU A 200 10.52 39.01 10.82
N GLY A 201 10.22 37.73 10.59
CA GLY A 201 9.86 36.76 11.63
C GLY A 201 8.46 36.97 12.23
N LYS A 202 7.71 37.98 11.78
CA LYS A 202 6.33 38.21 12.23
C LYS A 202 5.39 37.22 11.58
N ILE A 203 4.46 36.67 12.35
CA ILE A 203 3.42 35.75 11.85
C ILE A 203 2.43 36.54 10.99
N LYS A 204 2.24 36.10 9.74
CA LYS A 204 1.34 36.70 8.74
C LYS A 204 -0.07 36.13 8.78
N ARG A 205 -0.19 34.81 9.02
CA ARG A 205 -1.46 34.07 8.99
C ARG A 205 -1.34 32.81 9.83
N ILE A 206 -2.39 32.50 10.59
CA ILE A 206 -2.57 31.23 11.32
C ILE A 206 -3.90 30.64 10.86
N PHE A 207 -3.91 29.36 10.54
CA PHE A 207 -5.12 28.61 10.24
C PHE A 207 -5.07 27.29 10.99
N GLY A 208 -6.08 27.04 11.83
CA GLY A 208 -6.19 25.85 12.67
C GLY A 208 -7.32 26.04 13.66
N GLY A 209 -8.21 25.06 13.75
CA GLY A 209 -9.16 24.91 14.85
C GLY A 209 -8.49 24.32 16.08
#